data_AF-A0A2W4P995-F1
#
_entry.id   AF-A0A2W4P995-F1
#
_cell.length_a   1.000
_cell.length_b   1.000
_cell.length_c   1.000
_cell.angle_alpha   90.00
_cell.angle_beta   90.00
_cell.angle_gamma   90.00
#
_symmetry.space_group_name_H-M   'P 1'
#
loop_
_entity.id
_entity.type
_entity.pdbx_description
1 polymer ?
#
loop_
_entity_poly.entity_id
_entity_poly.type
_entity_poly.pdbx_seq_one_letter_code
_entity_poly.pdbx_strand_id
1 'polypeptide(L)'
;MAESEDAPSGQKVAALAGLAWITWDGNGEVDTAIGLLDRALELQPGSVAVRFLQGRILRCAGRMDQSAGVLEALLSGDLSDEWRQAVADELQAVGAREACA
;
A
#
# COMPACT_ATOMS: atom_id res chain seq x y z
N MET A 1 3.46 35.92 -4.96
CA MET A 1 2.27 35.29 -5.57
C MET A 1 2.78 34.19 -6.49
N ALA A 2 2.70 32.95 -6.04
CA ALA A 2 2.78 31.72 -6.81
C ALA A 2 2.23 30.65 -5.86
N GLU A 3 0.96 30.30 -6.07
CA GLU A 3 0.22 29.31 -5.29
C GLU A 3 0.83 27.92 -5.56
N SER A 4 1.29 27.24 -4.51
CA SER A 4 1.69 25.83 -4.59
C SER A 4 0.46 24.96 -4.32
N GLU A 5 -0.39 24.80 -5.34
CA GLU A 5 -1.65 24.03 -5.32
C GLU A 5 -1.48 22.48 -5.20
N ASP A 6 -0.40 21.95 -4.63
CA ASP A 6 -0.20 20.49 -4.50
C ASP A 6 -0.03 19.97 -3.05
N ALA A 7 -0.11 20.85 -2.05
CA ALA A 7 0.11 20.48 -0.64
C ALA A 7 -1.02 19.67 0.08
N PRO A 8 -2.33 19.78 -0.25
CA PRO A 8 -3.36 19.09 0.53
C PRO A 8 -3.59 17.63 0.09
N SER A 9 -3.37 17.30 -1.18
CA SER A 9 -3.64 15.96 -1.73
C SER A 9 -2.62 14.95 -1.21
N GLY A 10 -1.32 15.28 -1.24
CA GLY A 10 -0.27 14.43 -0.69
C GLY A 10 -0.38 14.22 0.82
N GLN A 11 -0.71 15.28 1.58
CA GLN A 11 -0.93 15.17 3.02
C GLN A 11 -2.14 14.27 3.35
N LYS A 12 -3.22 14.39 2.57
CA LYS A 12 -4.41 13.57 2.72
C LYS A 12 -4.17 12.10 2.34
N VAL A 13 -3.40 11.85 1.28
CA VAL A 13 -2.95 10.50 0.89
C VAL A 13 -2.14 9.85 2.01
N ALA A 14 -1.15 10.55 2.55
CA ALA A 14 -0.34 10.04 3.66
C ALA A 14 -1.18 9.80 4.93
N ALA A 15 -2.13 10.67 5.22
CA ALA A 15 -3.05 10.50 6.36
C ALA A 15 -3.96 9.27 6.19
N LEU A 16 -4.52 9.07 4.99
CA LEU A 16 -5.35 7.89 4.68
C LEU A 16 -4.53 6.59 4.76
N ALA A 17 -3.30 6.60 4.26
CA ALA A 17 -2.39 5.47 4.34
C ALA A 17 -2.02 5.13 5.79
N GLY A 18 -1.70 6.14 6.61
CA GLY A 18 -1.44 5.96 8.03
C GLY A 18 -2.66 5.44 8.79
N LEU A 19 -3.85 5.96 8.49
CA LEU A 19 -5.10 5.50 9.10
C LEU A 19 -5.39 4.04 8.73
N ALA A 20 -5.19 3.66 7.47
CA ALA A 20 -5.35 2.28 7.03
C ALA A 20 -4.48 1.31 7.84
N TRP A 21 -3.21 1.66 8.05
CA TRP A 21 -2.30 0.85 8.88
C TRP A 21 -2.82 0.69 10.30
N ILE A 22 -3.21 1.80 10.95
CA ILE A 22 -3.72 1.78 12.33
C ILE A 22 -5.02 0.98 12.43
N THR A 23 -5.92 1.11 11.46
CA THR A 23 -7.18 0.36 11.42
C THR A 23 -6.95 -1.14 11.32
N TRP A 24 -6.02 -1.56 10.46
CA TRP A 24 -5.66 -2.96 10.34
C TRP A 24 -4.94 -3.48 11.59
N ASP A 25 -3.92 -2.77 12.07
CA ASP A 25 -3.11 -3.17 13.24
C ASP A 25 -3.93 -3.22 14.53
N GLY A 26 -4.81 -2.24 14.74
CA GLY A 26 -5.60 -2.11 15.97
C GLY A 26 -6.75 -3.11 16.08
N ASN A 27 -7.51 -3.33 15.00
CA ASN A 27 -8.75 -4.11 15.03
C ASN A 27 -8.77 -5.30 14.06
N GLY A 28 -7.73 -5.48 13.23
CA GLY A 28 -7.73 -6.48 12.16
C GLY A 28 -8.73 -6.17 11.04
N GLU A 29 -9.20 -4.93 10.92
CA GLU A 29 -10.22 -4.54 9.94
C GLU A 29 -9.59 -4.33 8.55
N VAL A 30 -9.26 -5.45 7.91
CA VAL A 30 -8.58 -5.48 6.60
C VAL A 30 -9.39 -4.73 5.55
N ASP A 31 -10.68 -5.05 5.39
CA ASP A 31 -11.51 -4.45 4.34
C ASP A 31 -11.64 -2.93 4.51
N THR A 32 -11.76 -2.45 5.76
CA THR A 32 -11.79 -1.01 6.09
C THR A 32 -10.45 -0.35 5.75
N ALA A 33 -9.33 -0.98 6.11
CA ALA A 33 -8.00 -0.48 5.79
C ALA A 33 -7.77 -0.38 4.27
N ILE A 34 -8.20 -1.39 3.52
CA ILE A 34 -8.11 -1.38 2.05
C ILE A 34 -8.97 -0.26 1.46
N GLY A 35 -10.20 -0.05 1.95
CA GLY A 35 -11.05 1.06 1.50
C GLY A 35 -10.42 2.44 1.73
N LEU A 36 -9.67 2.62 2.82
CA LEU A 36 -8.92 3.85 3.08
C LEU A 36 -7.76 4.04 2.08
N LEU A 37 -7.07 2.96 1.71
CA LEU A 37 -6.00 2.98 0.70
C LEU A 37 -6.56 3.21 -0.71
N ASP A 38 -7.70 2.62 -1.06
CA ASP A 38 -8.41 2.91 -2.30
C ASP A 38 -8.75 4.40 -2.40
N ARG A 39 -9.24 5.01 -1.31
CA ARG A 39 -9.50 6.45 -1.26
C ARG A 39 -8.22 7.28 -1.46
N ALA A 40 -7.08 6.79 -0.97
CA ALA A 40 -5.80 7.43 -1.20
C ALA A 40 -5.35 7.31 -2.66
N LEU A 41 -5.59 6.15 -3.30
CA LEU A 41 -5.32 5.93 -4.72
C LEU A 41 -6.27 6.71 -5.63
N GLU A 42 -7.50 7.00 -5.21
CA GLU A 42 -8.40 7.90 -5.94
C GLU A 42 -7.83 9.33 -6.01
N LEU A 43 -7.12 9.77 -4.96
CA LEU A 43 -6.46 11.07 -4.93
C LEU A 43 -5.12 11.06 -5.67
N GLN A 44 -4.36 9.97 -5.54
CA GLN A 44 -3.07 9.80 -6.20
C GLN A 44 -2.94 8.38 -6.77
N PRO A 45 -3.46 8.14 -8.00
CA PRO A 45 -3.47 6.82 -8.60
C PRO A 45 -2.08 6.33 -9.02
N GLY A 46 -1.07 7.21 -9.01
CA GLY A 46 0.33 6.86 -9.25
C GLY A 46 1.12 6.47 -8.00
N SER A 47 0.50 6.48 -6.81
CA SER A 47 1.23 6.34 -5.55
C SER A 47 1.70 4.89 -5.33
N VAL A 48 2.97 4.62 -5.63
CA VAL A 48 3.61 3.32 -5.41
C VAL A 48 3.59 2.96 -3.92
N ALA A 49 3.84 3.92 -3.05
CA ALA A 49 3.85 3.71 -1.60
C ALA A 49 2.50 3.20 -1.06
N VAL A 50 1.39 3.74 -1.56
CA VAL A 50 0.04 3.32 -1.16
C VAL A 50 -0.28 1.92 -1.65
N ARG A 51 0.05 1.60 -2.92
CA ARG A 51 -0.13 0.24 -3.47
C ARG A 51 0.73 -0.80 -2.73
N PHE A 52 1.97 -0.44 -2.40
CA PHE A 52 2.84 -1.30 -1.61
C PHE A 52 2.26 -1.56 -0.22
N LEU A 53 1.76 -0.51 0.45
CA LEU A 53 1.12 -0.64 1.76
C LEU A 53 -0.14 -1.52 1.69
N GLN A 54 -0.91 -1.44 0.60
CA GLN A 54 -2.06 -2.32 0.34
C GLN A 54 -1.63 -3.79 0.29
N GLY A 55 -0.57 -4.10 -0.46
CA GLY A 55 0.01 -5.44 -0.50
C GLY A 55 0.45 -5.93 0.88
N ARG A 56 1.13 -5.08 1.65
CA ARG A 56 1.57 -5.39 3.02
C ARG A 56 0.43 -5.74 3.96
N ILE A 57 -0.61 -4.89 3.99
CA ILE A 57 -1.81 -5.12 4.83
C ILE A 57 -2.49 -6.42 4.42
N LEU A 58 -2.64 -6.69 3.11
CA LEU A 58 -3.21 -7.94 2.62
C LEU A 58 -2.38 -9.16 3.04
N ARG A 59 -1.05 -9.09 2.99
CA ARG A 59 -0.18 -10.19 3.45
C ARG A 59 -0.40 -10.43 4.94
N CYS A 60 -0.31 -9.39 5.75
CA CYS A 60 -0.38 -9.52 7.20
C CYS A 60 -1.80 -9.85 7.69
N ALA A 61 -2.82 -9.61 6.87
CA ALA A 61 -4.18 -10.12 7.01
C ALA A 61 -4.36 -11.61 6.63
N GLY A 62 -3.33 -12.27 6.10
CA GLY A 62 -3.40 -13.64 5.59
C GLY A 62 -4.00 -13.76 4.18
N ARG A 63 -4.35 -12.64 3.52
CA ARG A 63 -4.84 -12.57 2.13
C ARG A 63 -3.68 -12.57 1.14
N MET A 64 -2.88 -13.63 1.20
CA MET A 64 -1.64 -13.81 0.43
C MET A 64 -1.84 -13.69 -1.08
N ASP A 65 -2.87 -14.35 -1.63
CA ASP A 65 -3.16 -14.32 -3.08
C ASP A 65 -3.46 -12.91 -3.59
N GLN A 66 -4.20 -12.11 -2.81
CA GLN A 66 -4.51 -10.72 -3.17
C GLN A 66 -3.29 -9.82 -3.02
N SER A 67 -2.48 -10.06 -1.97
CA SER A 67 -1.22 -9.35 -1.78
C SER A 67 -0.28 -9.56 -2.97
N ALA A 68 -0.08 -10.82 -3.37
CA ALA A 68 0.75 -11.18 -4.52
C ALA A 68 0.26 -10.45 -5.78
N GLY A 69 -1.04 -10.54 -6.10
CA GLY A 69 -1.59 -9.89 -7.29
C GLY A 69 -1.35 -8.36 -7.34
N VAL A 70 -1.47 -7.67 -6.20
CA VAL A 70 -1.20 -6.22 -6.13
C VAL A 70 0.29 -5.91 -6.32
N LEU A 71 1.17 -6.68 -5.65
CA LEU A 71 2.61 -6.49 -5.70
C LEU A 71 3.20 -6.85 -7.08
N GLU A 72 2.72 -7.92 -7.71
CA GLU A 72 3.10 -8.33 -9.07
C GLU A 72 2.68 -7.29 -10.12
N ALA A 73 1.47 -6.73 -9.97
CA ALA A 73 1.02 -5.63 -10.83
C ALA A 73 1.90 -4.40 -10.68
N LEU A 74 2.36 -4.11 -9.45
CA LEU A 74 3.28 -3.02 -9.17
C LEU A 74 4.64 -3.25 -9.86
N LEU A 75 5.22 -4.45 -9.72
CA LEU A 75 6.49 -4.84 -10.36
C LEU A 75 6.46 -4.80 -11.89
N SER A 76 5.29 -5.06 -12.47
CA SER A 76 5.08 -5.00 -13.92
C SER A 76 5.06 -3.57 -14.46
N GLY A 77 4.95 -2.56 -13.59
CA GLY A 77 4.94 -1.15 -13.95
C GLY A 77 6.33 -0.51 -13.94
N ASP A 78 6.34 0.82 -14.17
CA ASP A 78 7.54 1.64 -14.03
C ASP A 78 7.74 1.96 -12.53
N LEU A 79 8.74 1.30 -11.93
CA LEU A 79 9.15 1.49 -10.55
C LEU A 79 10.63 1.82 -10.50
N SER A 80 11.03 2.68 -9.57
CA SER A 80 12.45 2.83 -9.22
C SER A 80 13.00 1.54 -8.64
N ASP A 81 14.31 1.33 -8.76
CA ASP A 81 14.97 0.11 -8.29
C ASP A 81 14.78 -0.12 -6.78
N GLU A 82 14.67 0.95 -5.99
CA GLU A 82 14.36 0.88 -4.55
C GLU A 82 13.00 0.20 -4.29
N TRP A 83 11.96 0.60 -5.04
CA TRP A 83 10.62 0.08 -4.90
C TRP A 83 10.51 -1.31 -5.50
N ARG A 84 11.18 -1.55 -6.63
CA ARG A 84 11.28 -2.89 -7.22
C ARG A 84 11.87 -3.89 -6.22
N GLN A 85 12.94 -3.51 -5.53
CA GLN A 85 13.55 -4.36 -4.51
C GLN A 85 12.63 -4.57 -3.31
N ALA A 86 11.99 -3.51 -2.80
CA ALA A 86 11.07 -3.61 -1.67
C ALA A 86 9.85 -4.49 -1.99
N VAL A 87 9.28 -4.36 -3.18
CA VAL A 87 8.14 -5.17 -3.62
C VAL A 87 8.55 -6.63 -3.84
N ALA A 88 9.74 -6.88 -4.38
CA ALA A 88 10.26 -8.23 -4.53
C ALA A 88 10.45 -8.93 -3.18
N ASP A 89 11.02 -8.23 -2.19
CA ASP A 89 11.16 -8.73 -0.82
C ASP A 89 9.81 -9.09 -0.19
N GLU A 90 8.85 -8.18 -0.33
CA GLU A 90 7.48 -8.41 0.18
C GLU A 90 6.82 -9.61 -0.51
N LEU A 91 6.98 -9.76 -1.83
CA LEU A 91 6.45 -10.89 -2.59
C LEU A 91 7.09 -12.22 -2.18
N GLN A 92 8.38 -12.22 -1.85
CA GLN A 92 9.05 -13.39 -1.26
C GLN A 92 8.42 -13.75 0.10
N ALA A 93 8.16 -12.77 0.96
CA ALA A 93 7.51 -12.99 2.26
C ALA A 93 6.08 -13.55 2.10
N VAL A 94 5.33 -13.08 1.08
CA VAL A 94 4.02 -13.65 0.70
C VAL A 94 4.17 -15.13 0.32
N GLY A 95 5.15 -15.46 -0.52
CA GLY A 95 5.43 -16.83 -0.96
C GLY A 95 5.88 -17.76 0.16
N ALA A 96 6.65 -17.24 1.12
CA ALA A 96 7.08 -17.95 2.32
C ALA A 96 5.96 -18.09 3.37
N ARG A 97 4.81 -17.44 3.16
CA ARG A 97 3.68 -17.36 4.11
C ARG A 97 4.09 -16.83 5.48
N GLU A 98 5.03 -15.89 5.48
CA GLU A 98 5.49 -15.24 6.69
C GLU A 98 4.45 -14.18 7.10
N ALA A 99 3.87 -14.35 8.29
CA ALA A 99 3.01 -13.34 8.88
C ALA A 99 3.82 -12.09 9.23
N CYS A 100 3.18 -10.92 9.34
CA CYS A 100 3.83 -9.81 10.04
C CYS A 100 4.21 -10.30 11.45
N ALA A 101 5.48 -10.13 11.80
CA ALA A 101 5.99 -10.37 13.15
C ALA A 101 5.70 -9.17 14.06
#